data_AF-A0A9P7Z6H2-F1
#
_entry.id   AF-A0A9P7Z6H2-F1
#
_cell.length_a   1.000
_cell.length_b   1.000
_cell.length_c   1.000
_cell.angle_alpha   90.00
_cell.angle_beta   90.00
_cell.angle_gamma   90.00
#
_symmetry.space_group_name_H-M   'P 1'
#
loop_
_entity.id
_entity.type
_entity.pdbx_description
1 polymer ?
#
loop_
_entity_poly.entity_id
_entity_poly.type
_entity_poly.pdbx_seq_one_letter_code
_entity_poly.pdbx_strand_id
1 'polypeptide(L)'
;MASNGPSQNDEQHMIGEGHIFSHHTAPDITRFEAVLSSILKGPALTYSSGFSALHAALVLLNPKCIAILDGYHGCHGVIEVHQKLTGLKKLDLYYDASELETGDVVHVETPLNPKGQAGAFLVVDETFDPPPLQDPFLWGADTVMHSGTRYVGGHSDMLCVILAVNPERAKEGWFEGLTKERLFLGNAMGNMESWMGIRSVRTLEVRVKRQAFNAGTSGLVKRVVGKLDHASLQEQDIKDGWLLKRLPGKLALFHHATSLGGVESLIKWRSMTDLKVDTRLLRVSIGIEGELVQDP
;
A
#
# COMPACT_ATOMS: atom_id res chain seq x y z
N MET A 1 -61.11 25.59 10.13
CA MET A 1 -60.22 24.54 9.59
C MET A 1 -58.98 25.25 9.05
N ALA A 2 -57.96 25.43 9.90
CA ALA A 2 -56.66 25.95 9.51
C ALA A 2 -55.69 24.79 9.62
N SER A 3 -55.15 24.34 8.50
CA SER A 3 -54.15 23.28 8.42
C SER A 3 -52.82 23.82 8.91
N ASN A 4 -52.32 23.27 10.02
CA ASN A 4 -51.00 23.54 10.57
C ASN A 4 -49.94 23.23 9.50
N GLY A 5 -49.07 24.21 9.23
CA GLY A 5 -47.84 24.01 8.47
C GLY A 5 -46.87 23.10 9.22
N PRO A 6 -45.85 22.56 8.51
CA PRO A 6 -44.91 21.62 9.09
C PRO A 6 -44.15 22.27 10.26
N SER A 7 -43.91 21.47 11.29
CA SER A 7 -43.28 21.93 12.52
C SER A 7 -41.77 22.12 12.31
N GLN A 8 -41.16 23.08 13.01
CA GLN A 8 -39.70 23.35 12.96
C GLN A 8 -38.81 22.13 13.30
N ASN A 9 -39.39 21.03 13.79
CA ASN A 9 -38.67 19.78 14.05
C ASN A 9 -38.50 18.89 12.81
N ASP A 10 -39.25 19.13 11.73
CA ASP A 10 -39.16 18.33 10.50
C ASP A 10 -38.00 18.77 9.59
N GLU A 11 -37.47 19.99 9.77
CA GLU A 11 -36.33 20.50 8.98
C GLU A 11 -34.97 19.93 9.43
N GLN A 12 -34.83 19.52 10.70
CA GLN A 12 -33.56 18.97 11.19
C GLN A 12 -33.30 17.52 10.77
N HIS A 13 -34.31 16.80 10.28
CA HIS A 13 -34.15 15.43 9.79
C HIS A 13 -33.74 15.34 8.30
N MET A 14 -33.60 16.48 7.60
CA MET A 14 -33.29 16.51 6.16
C MET A 14 -31.81 16.77 5.82
N ILE A 15 -30.91 16.82 6.82
CA ILE A 15 -29.48 17.16 6.63
C ILE A 15 -28.57 15.94 6.84
N GLY A 16 -28.98 14.75 6.41
CA GLY A 16 -28.20 13.56 6.76
C GLY A 16 -28.47 12.34 5.90
N GLU A 17 -28.31 12.45 4.58
CA GLU A 17 -28.11 11.28 3.68
C GLU A 17 -27.71 11.67 2.24
N GLY A 18 -27.12 12.86 2.06
CA GLY A 18 -26.80 13.42 0.73
C GLY A 18 -25.31 13.73 0.57
N HIS A 19 -24.78 13.51 -0.63
CA HIS A 19 -23.48 14.05 -1.04
C HIS A 19 -23.49 15.57 -0.90
N ILE A 20 -22.64 16.12 -0.02
CA ILE A 20 -22.54 17.57 0.21
C ILE A 20 -21.48 18.18 -0.72
N PHE A 21 -20.28 17.59 -0.72
CA PHE A 21 -19.15 18.10 -1.50
C PHE A 21 -18.14 16.98 -1.77
N SER A 22 -17.37 17.09 -2.85
CA SER A 22 -16.44 16.05 -3.32
C SER A 22 -15.33 15.68 -2.33
N HIS A 23 -14.94 16.59 -1.42
CA HIS A 23 -14.01 16.27 -0.33
C HIS A 23 -14.62 15.40 0.77
N HIS A 24 -15.96 15.40 0.89
CA HIS A 24 -16.69 14.64 1.92
C HIS A 24 -17.03 13.24 1.41
N THR A 25 -17.60 13.15 0.21
CA THR A 25 -17.92 11.88 -0.46
C THR A 25 -17.80 12.10 -1.96
N ALA A 26 -17.58 11.05 -2.75
CA ALA A 26 -17.88 11.07 -4.17
C ALA A 26 -18.39 9.67 -4.56
N PRO A 27 -19.29 9.55 -5.55
CA PRO A 27 -19.96 8.28 -5.84
C PRO A 27 -19.01 7.10 -6.03
N ASP A 28 -17.90 7.30 -6.75
CA ASP A 28 -16.95 6.22 -7.02
C ASP A 28 -15.98 6.01 -5.85
N ILE A 29 -15.59 7.06 -5.12
CA ILE A 29 -14.80 6.92 -3.87
C ILE A 29 -15.56 6.04 -2.88
N THR A 30 -16.82 6.39 -2.58
CA THR A 30 -17.65 5.67 -1.60
C THR A 30 -17.89 4.22 -2.01
N ARG A 31 -18.12 3.97 -3.31
CA ARG A 31 -18.26 2.61 -3.83
C ARG A 31 -16.97 1.83 -3.75
N PHE A 32 -15.84 2.44 -4.09
CA PHE A 32 -14.55 1.78 -4.05
C PHE A 32 -14.18 1.39 -2.62
N GLU A 33 -14.35 2.31 -1.67
CA GLU A 33 -14.12 2.09 -0.24
C GLU A 33 -15.03 1.00 0.33
N ALA A 34 -16.30 0.94 -0.08
CA ALA A 34 -17.21 -0.13 0.33
C ALA A 34 -16.73 -1.51 -0.19
N VAL A 35 -16.30 -1.60 -1.46
CA VAL A 35 -15.76 -2.85 -2.02
C VAL A 35 -14.46 -3.25 -1.32
N LEU A 36 -13.55 -2.30 -1.12
CA LEU A 36 -12.30 -2.53 -0.40
C LEU A 36 -12.56 -3.00 1.03
N SER A 37 -13.52 -2.39 1.72
CA SER A 37 -13.87 -2.78 3.10
C SER A 37 -14.33 -4.24 3.17
N SER A 38 -15.04 -4.71 2.14
CA SER A 38 -15.43 -6.12 2.04
C SER A 38 -14.24 -7.04 1.74
N ILE A 39 -13.33 -6.64 0.85
CA ILE A 39 -12.14 -7.43 0.49
C ILE A 39 -11.18 -7.55 1.68
N LEU A 40 -10.98 -6.44 2.40
CA LEU A 40 -10.03 -6.29 3.50
C LEU A 40 -10.61 -6.67 4.86
N LYS A 41 -11.91 -6.99 4.92
CA LYS A 41 -12.62 -7.41 6.14
C LYS A 41 -12.57 -6.37 7.28
N GLY A 42 -12.43 -5.10 6.93
CA GLY A 42 -12.42 -3.98 7.87
C GLY A 42 -12.71 -2.67 7.13
N PRO A 43 -13.24 -1.63 7.80
CA PRO A 43 -13.54 -0.34 7.16
C PRO A 43 -12.28 0.26 6.51
N ALA A 44 -12.39 0.66 5.24
CA ALA A 44 -11.26 1.11 4.44
C ALA A 44 -11.47 2.52 3.89
N LEU A 45 -10.41 3.34 3.94
CA LEU A 45 -10.34 4.66 3.34
C LEU A 45 -9.26 4.72 2.27
N THR A 46 -9.51 5.51 1.23
CA THR A 46 -8.56 5.77 0.14
C THR A 46 -7.91 7.14 0.27
N TYR A 47 -6.64 7.19 -0.13
CA TYR A 47 -5.80 8.37 -0.09
C TYR A 47 -5.08 8.53 -1.43
N SER A 48 -4.75 9.78 -1.76
CA SER A 48 -4.05 10.13 -3.00
C SER A 48 -2.60 9.63 -3.07
N SER A 49 -1.98 9.29 -1.94
CA SER A 49 -0.60 8.76 -1.88
C SER A 49 -0.32 7.97 -0.61
N GLY A 50 0.78 7.21 -0.60
CA GLY A 50 1.21 6.46 0.60
C GLY A 50 1.66 7.36 1.73
N PHE A 51 2.17 8.53 1.39
CA PHE A 51 2.58 9.53 2.36
C PHE A 51 1.37 10.10 3.08
N SER A 52 0.28 10.36 2.34
CA SER A 52 -0.97 10.86 2.90
C SER A 52 -1.63 9.85 3.84
N ALA A 53 -1.58 8.55 3.53
CA ALA A 53 -2.14 7.50 4.38
C ALA A 53 -1.33 7.32 5.68
N LEU A 54 0.00 7.21 5.61
CA LEU A 54 0.83 7.15 6.81
C LEU A 54 0.72 8.43 7.63
N HIS A 55 0.66 9.60 6.97
CA HIS A 55 0.43 10.86 7.66
C HIS A 55 -0.90 10.85 8.41
N ALA A 56 -1.99 10.40 7.79
CA ALA A 56 -3.30 10.29 8.44
C ALA A 56 -3.27 9.32 9.64
N ALA A 57 -2.62 8.15 9.50
CA ALA A 57 -2.46 7.23 10.61
C ALA A 57 -1.69 7.87 11.78
N LEU A 58 -0.61 8.61 11.51
CA LEU A 58 0.15 9.28 12.55
C LEU A 58 -0.56 10.49 13.17
N VAL A 59 -1.44 11.19 12.43
CA VAL A 59 -2.29 12.24 12.99
C VAL A 59 -3.34 11.65 13.93
N LEU A 60 -4.01 10.57 13.51
CA LEU A 60 -5.00 9.87 14.32
C LEU A 60 -4.40 9.32 15.63
N LEU A 61 -3.28 8.59 15.50
CA LEU A 61 -2.66 7.87 16.62
C LEU A 61 -1.82 8.79 17.51
N ASN A 62 -1.26 9.87 16.94
CA ASN A 62 -0.40 10.84 17.60
C ASN A 62 0.65 10.23 18.57
N PRO A 63 1.48 9.28 18.08
CA PRO A 63 2.42 8.57 18.95
C PRO A 63 3.60 9.44 19.39
N LYS A 64 4.25 9.06 20.50
CA LYS A 64 5.52 9.67 20.92
C LYS A 64 6.72 9.02 20.24
N CYS A 65 6.64 7.72 20.00
CA CYS A 65 7.65 6.93 19.30
C CYS A 65 7.03 6.14 18.14
N ILE A 66 7.80 6.00 17.06
CA ILE A 66 7.55 5.05 15.98
C ILE A 66 8.75 4.14 15.79
N ALA A 67 8.55 2.83 15.89
CA ALA A 67 9.53 1.82 15.54
C ALA A 67 9.29 1.34 14.10
N ILE A 68 10.31 1.44 13.26
CA ILE A 68 10.24 1.10 11.83
C ILE A 68 11.63 0.66 11.32
N LEU A 69 11.66 -0.21 10.30
CA LEU A 69 12.89 -0.56 9.59
C LEU A 69 13.22 0.44 8.47
N ASP A 70 14.34 0.24 7.79
CA ASP A 70 14.74 1.10 6.66
C ASP A 70 13.69 1.15 5.53
N GLY A 71 12.95 0.07 5.29
CA GLY A 71 11.68 0.03 4.54
C GLY A 71 11.56 0.93 3.28
N TYR A 72 10.35 1.38 3.01
CA TYR A 72 10.03 2.32 1.93
C TYR A 72 10.46 3.74 2.32
N HIS A 73 11.48 4.26 1.63
CA HIS A 73 12.10 5.57 1.87
C HIS A 73 11.13 6.74 2.14
N GLY A 74 9.99 6.80 1.47
CA GLY A 74 9.08 7.92 1.65
C GLY A 74 8.26 7.87 2.95
N CYS A 75 8.16 6.71 3.63
CA CYS A 75 7.65 6.65 5.00
C CYS A 75 8.55 7.44 5.95
N HIS A 76 9.88 7.36 5.80
CA HIS A 76 10.83 8.13 6.62
C HIS A 76 10.68 9.64 6.45
N GLY A 77 10.41 10.11 5.23
CA GLY A 77 10.14 11.53 4.98
C GLY A 77 8.88 12.04 5.72
N VAL A 78 7.83 11.22 5.79
CA VAL A 78 6.62 11.55 6.58
C VAL A 78 6.92 11.54 8.06
N ILE A 79 7.70 10.56 8.53
CA ILE A 79 8.13 10.50 9.93
C ILE A 79 8.91 11.76 10.30
N GLU A 80 9.88 12.19 9.49
CA GLU A 80 10.66 13.43 9.69
C GLU A 80 9.78 14.68 9.82
N VAL A 81 8.67 14.75 9.08
CA VAL A 81 7.68 15.84 9.24
C VAL A 81 7.06 15.79 10.64
N HIS A 82 6.64 14.61 11.10
CA HIS A 82 6.09 14.43 12.44
C HIS A 82 7.12 14.64 13.55
N GLN A 83 8.40 14.29 13.34
CA GLN A 83 9.47 14.63 14.30
C GLN A 83 9.57 16.16 14.50
N LYS A 84 9.39 16.94 13.44
CA LYS A 84 9.39 18.42 13.51
C LYS A 84 8.13 18.98 14.17
N LEU A 85 6.97 18.37 13.94
CA LEU A 85 5.68 18.88 14.41
C LEU A 85 5.39 18.52 15.87
N THR A 86 5.69 17.28 16.27
CA THR A 86 5.28 16.74 17.58
C THR A 86 6.46 16.30 18.45
N GLY A 87 7.68 16.27 17.90
CA GLY A 87 8.84 15.70 18.59
C GLY A 87 8.88 14.17 18.53
N LEU A 88 8.11 13.53 17.63
CA LEU A 88 8.11 12.09 17.40
C LEU A 88 9.53 11.51 17.35
N LYS A 89 9.79 10.48 18.14
CA LYS A 89 11.05 9.72 18.10
C LYS A 89 10.93 8.58 17.11
N LYS A 90 11.96 8.39 16.28
CA LYS A 90 12.07 7.23 15.39
C LYS A 90 13.05 6.22 15.99
N LEU A 91 12.62 4.98 16.13
CA LEU A 91 13.38 3.87 16.70
C LEU A 91 13.63 2.81 15.62
N ASP A 92 14.77 2.11 15.70
CA ASP A 92 14.99 0.91 14.89
C ASP A 92 14.22 -0.27 15.51
N LEU A 93 13.35 -0.88 14.71
CA LEU A 93 12.45 -1.95 15.17
C LEU A 93 13.18 -3.14 15.80
N TYR A 94 14.39 -3.50 15.36
CA TYR A 94 15.09 -4.67 15.90
C TYR A 94 15.93 -4.38 17.15
N TYR A 95 16.38 -3.14 17.32
CA TYR A 95 17.31 -2.78 18.40
C TYR A 95 16.60 -2.15 19.60
N ASP A 96 15.56 -1.36 19.34
CA ASP A 96 15.02 -0.43 20.35
C ASP A 96 13.54 -0.68 20.68
N ALA A 97 12.94 -1.77 20.19
CA ALA A 97 11.51 -2.07 20.43
C ALA A 97 11.15 -2.26 21.93
N SER A 98 12.13 -2.48 22.81
CA SER A 98 11.91 -2.49 24.26
C SER A 98 11.61 -1.12 24.86
N GLU A 99 11.85 -0.03 24.13
CA GLU A 99 11.54 1.35 24.56
C GLU A 99 10.10 1.78 24.22
N LEU A 100 9.32 0.90 23.57
CA LEU A 100 7.95 1.21 23.18
C LEU A 100 7.00 1.19 24.38
N GLU A 101 6.13 2.20 24.44
CA GLU A 101 5.07 2.34 25.43
C GLU A 101 3.68 2.22 24.79
N THR A 102 2.65 2.12 25.63
CA THR A 102 1.25 2.15 25.17
C THR A 102 0.97 3.43 24.39
N GLY A 103 0.43 3.27 23.18
CA GLY A 103 0.11 4.38 22.27
C GLY A 103 1.23 4.74 21.28
N ASP A 104 2.41 4.13 21.40
CA ASP A 104 3.43 4.22 20.35
C ASP A 104 3.06 3.36 19.13
N VAL A 105 3.76 3.56 18.02
CA VAL A 105 3.48 2.86 16.75
C VAL A 105 4.63 1.94 16.37
N VAL A 106 4.27 0.72 15.96
CA VAL A 106 5.13 -0.21 15.24
C VAL A 106 4.67 -0.24 13.79
N HIS A 107 5.53 0.20 12.87
CA HIS A 107 5.28 0.16 11.43
C HIS A 107 6.16 -0.87 10.74
N VAL A 108 5.54 -1.75 9.96
CA VAL A 108 6.18 -2.94 9.40
C VAL A 108 5.70 -3.20 7.99
N GLU A 109 6.59 -3.67 7.13
CA GLU A 109 6.29 -4.06 5.75
C GLU A 109 6.31 -5.59 5.61
N THR A 110 5.23 -6.19 5.08
CA THR A 110 5.24 -7.63 4.76
C THR A 110 6.10 -7.89 3.52
N PRO A 111 6.78 -9.06 3.43
CA PRO A 111 6.53 -10.34 4.11
C PRO A 111 7.17 -10.52 5.51
N LEU A 112 7.69 -9.47 6.14
CA LEU A 112 8.16 -9.58 7.53
C LEU A 112 6.96 -9.81 8.46
N ASN A 113 7.04 -10.85 9.29
CA ASN A 113 6.00 -11.19 10.27
C ASN A 113 6.25 -10.45 11.60
N PRO A 114 5.38 -9.52 12.02
CA PRO A 114 5.55 -8.82 13.28
C PRO A 114 4.47 -9.22 14.29
N LYS A 115 4.89 -9.43 15.54
CA LYS A 115 3.98 -9.41 16.69
C LYS A 115 4.12 -8.05 17.36
N GLY A 116 3.00 -7.38 17.63
CA GLY A 116 3.00 -6.18 18.48
C GLY A 116 3.55 -6.52 19.86
N GLN A 117 4.44 -5.68 20.39
CA GLN A 117 4.98 -5.79 21.75
C GLN A 117 4.57 -4.57 22.57
N ALA A 118 4.48 -4.73 23.89
CA ALA A 118 4.36 -3.64 24.86
C ALA A 118 3.15 -2.68 24.75
N GLY A 119 2.06 -3.06 24.07
CA GLY A 119 0.84 -2.24 23.98
C GLY A 119 0.91 -1.11 22.94
N ALA A 120 1.94 -1.13 22.08
CA ALA A 120 2.04 -0.28 20.90
C ALA A 120 1.01 -0.68 19.82
N PHE A 121 0.58 0.28 19.01
CA PHE A 121 -0.27 0.05 17.86
C PHE A 121 0.51 -0.52 16.68
N LEU A 122 -0.05 -1.52 16.01
CA LEU A 122 0.56 -2.20 14.88
C LEU A 122 -0.02 -1.71 13.56
N VAL A 123 0.81 -1.04 12.75
CA VAL A 123 0.50 -0.59 11.39
C VAL A 123 1.26 -1.45 10.40
N VAL A 124 0.55 -2.27 9.61
CA VAL A 124 1.16 -3.19 8.64
C VAL A 124 1.01 -2.64 7.23
N ASP A 125 2.10 -2.35 6.53
CA ASP A 125 2.11 -2.14 5.09
C ASP A 125 2.16 -3.50 4.37
N GLU A 126 1.02 -3.87 3.79
CA GLU A 126 0.79 -5.12 3.06
C GLU A 126 0.76 -4.87 1.54
N THR A 127 1.60 -3.96 1.06
CA THR A 127 1.72 -3.66 -0.37
C THR A 127 2.24 -4.86 -1.19
N PHE A 128 3.09 -5.71 -0.61
CA PHE A 128 3.72 -6.83 -1.34
C PHE A 128 2.90 -8.12 -1.34
N ASP A 129 2.07 -8.35 -0.32
CA ASP A 129 1.26 -9.57 -0.14
C ASP A 129 -0.24 -9.24 -0.10
N PRO A 130 -0.83 -8.57 -1.12
CA PRO A 130 -2.23 -8.15 -1.09
C PRO A 130 -3.19 -9.35 -0.96
N PRO A 131 -4.45 -9.11 -0.57
CA PRO A 131 -5.50 -10.12 -0.63
C PRO A 131 -5.55 -10.81 -2.00
N PRO A 132 -5.72 -12.14 -2.06
CA PRO A 132 -6.07 -13.03 -0.94
C PRO A 132 -4.86 -13.68 -0.23
N LEU A 133 -3.64 -13.15 -0.36
CA LEU A 133 -2.43 -13.85 0.09
C LEU A 133 -2.28 -13.90 1.62
N GLN A 134 -2.61 -12.81 2.31
CA GLN A 134 -2.51 -12.68 3.77
C GLN A 134 -3.70 -11.86 4.32
N ASP A 135 -3.82 -11.87 5.65
CA ASP A 135 -4.82 -11.10 6.40
C ASP A 135 -4.20 -10.69 7.75
N PRO A 136 -3.51 -9.53 7.82
CA PRO A 136 -2.76 -9.12 9.00
C PRO A 136 -3.64 -8.84 10.22
N PHE A 137 -4.94 -8.59 10.03
CA PHE A 137 -5.87 -8.45 11.16
C PHE A 137 -5.94 -9.74 11.99
N LEU A 138 -5.73 -10.91 11.38
CA LEU A 138 -5.64 -12.19 12.11
C LEU A 138 -4.42 -12.29 13.03
N TRP A 139 -3.41 -11.43 12.83
CA TRP A 139 -2.17 -11.41 13.63
C TRP A 139 -2.11 -10.21 14.56
N GLY A 140 -3.20 -9.45 14.69
CA GLY A 140 -3.32 -8.34 15.62
C GLY A 140 -2.92 -6.98 15.05
N ALA A 141 -2.91 -6.80 13.72
CA ALA A 141 -2.77 -5.47 13.14
C ALA A 141 -3.94 -4.56 13.57
N ASP A 142 -3.64 -3.33 13.95
CA ASP A 142 -4.64 -2.30 14.25
C ASP A 142 -5.08 -1.58 12.98
N THR A 143 -4.13 -1.37 12.05
CA THR A 143 -4.40 -0.87 10.71
C THR A 143 -3.54 -1.59 9.68
N VAL A 144 -4.08 -1.73 8.47
CA VAL A 144 -3.38 -2.31 7.33
C VAL A 144 -3.36 -1.29 6.21
N MET A 145 -2.17 -0.97 5.72
CA MET A 145 -1.94 -0.08 4.59
C MET A 145 -1.63 -0.89 3.34
N HIS A 146 -2.27 -0.56 2.22
CA HIS A 146 -1.91 -1.10 0.92
C HIS A 146 -1.63 0.02 -0.06
N SER A 147 -0.57 -0.11 -0.85
CA SER A 147 -0.44 0.70 -2.05
C SER A 147 -1.42 0.22 -3.11
N GLY A 148 -2.53 0.95 -3.23
CA GLY A 148 -3.52 0.79 -4.29
C GLY A 148 -2.93 0.92 -5.69
N THR A 149 -1.80 1.62 -5.84
CA THR A 149 -1.02 1.75 -7.08
C THR A 149 -0.37 0.48 -7.58
N ARG A 150 -0.16 -0.49 -6.69
CA ARG A 150 0.53 -1.75 -7.02
C ARG A 150 -0.47 -2.79 -7.46
N TYR A 151 -0.55 -3.90 -6.75
CA TYR A 151 -1.39 -5.03 -7.13
C TYR A 151 -2.89 -4.74 -7.14
N VAL A 152 -3.38 -3.88 -6.24
CA VAL A 152 -4.82 -3.55 -6.19
C VAL A 152 -5.27 -2.91 -7.51
N GLY A 153 -4.58 -1.84 -7.94
CA GLY A 153 -4.77 -1.19 -9.22
C GLY A 153 -4.34 -2.06 -10.39
N GLY A 154 -3.15 -2.64 -10.33
CA GLY A 154 -2.70 -3.72 -11.22
C GLY A 154 -2.54 -3.36 -12.70
N HIS A 155 -2.83 -2.13 -13.11
CA HIS A 155 -2.77 -1.68 -14.51
C HIS A 155 -1.82 -0.50 -14.72
N SER A 156 -1.00 -0.18 -13.71
CA SER A 156 0.02 0.87 -13.79
C SER A 156 -0.51 2.28 -14.14
N ASP A 157 -1.79 2.54 -13.90
CA ASP A 157 -2.54 3.73 -14.34
C ASP A 157 -3.21 4.52 -13.19
N MET A 158 -3.03 4.08 -11.94
CA MET A 158 -3.71 4.65 -10.77
C MET A 158 -2.74 4.92 -9.61
N LEU A 159 -2.75 6.15 -9.06
CA LEU A 159 -2.10 6.46 -7.80
C LEU A 159 -3.11 6.37 -6.65
N CYS A 160 -2.89 5.49 -5.69
CA CYS A 160 -3.82 5.21 -4.60
C CYS A 160 -3.08 4.58 -3.43
N VAL A 161 -3.48 4.92 -2.21
CA VAL A 161 -3.21 4.11 -1.02
C VAL A 161 -4.48 3.90 -0.24
N ILE A 162 -4.57 2.72 0.37
CA ILE A 162 -5.71 2.25 1.12
C ILE A 162 -5.26 2.07 2.55
N LEU A 163 -6.03 2.57 3.50
CA LEU A 163 -5.85 2.31 4.92
C LEU A 163 -7.11 1.60 5.41
N ALA A 164 -6.98 0.32 5.75
CA ALA A 164 -8.01 -0.46 6.40
C ALA A 164 -7.81 -0.44 7.92
N VAL A 165 -8.91 -0.28 8.64
CA VAL A 165 -8.93 -0.23 10.10
C VAL A 165 -9.47 -1.55 10.63
N ASN A 166 -8.82 -2.08 11.66
CA ASN A 166 -9.31 -3.27 12.35
C ASN A 166 -10.75 -3.03 12.84
N PRO A 167 -11.70 -3.98 12.65
CA PRO A 167 -13.09 -3.78 13.07
C PRO A 167 -13.27 -3.40 14.54
N GLU A 168 -12.42 -3.88 15.46
CA GLU A 168 -12.50 -3.48 16.87
C GLU A 168 -12.05 -2.03 17.08
N ARG A 169 -11.00 -1.58 16.38
CA ARG A 169 -10.57 -0.17 16.40
C ARG A 169 -11.56 0.77 15.73
N ALA A 170 -12.28 0.29 14.72
CA ALA A 170 -13.37 1.06 14.13
C ALA A 170 -14.47 1.36 15.16
N LYS A 171 -14.80 0.43 16.06
CA LYS A 171 -15.77 0.68 17.16
C LYS A 171 -15.27 1.72 18.16
N GLU A 172 -13.96 1.91 18.27
CA GLU A 172 -13.32 2.94 19.09
C GLU A 172 -13.34 4.34 18.41
N GLY A 173 -13.91 4.47 17.21
CA GLY A 173 -14.05 5.74 16.50
C GLY A 173 -12.91 6.08 15.54
N TRP A 174 -11.99 5.14 15.28
CA TRP A 174 -10.80 5.39 14.44
C TRP A 174 -11.18 5.69 12.98
N PHE A 175 -12.18 4.98 12.45
CA PHE A 175 -12.62 5.16 11.07
C PHE A 175 -13.27 6.54 10.87
N GLU A 176 -14.07 6.99 11.82
CA GLU A 176 -14.70 8.31 11.85
C GLU A 176 -13.64 9.40 12.01
N GLY A 177 -12.65 9.19 12.88
CA GLY A 177 -11.50 10.06 13.06
C GLY A 177 -10.73 10.27 11.76
N LEU A 178 -10.32 9.17 11.11
CA LEU A 178 -9.61 9.23 9.82
C LEU A 178 -10.45 9.87 8.72
N THR A 179 -11.76 9.59 8.69
CA THR A 179 -12.69 10.20 7.72
C THR A 179 -12.74 11.72 7.91
N LYS A 180 -12.88 12.17 9.16
CA LYS A 180 -12.92 13.58 9.53
C LYS A 180 -11.59 14.27 9.21
N GLU A 181 -10.46 13.67 9.57
CA GLU A 181 -9.14 14.24 9.31
C GLU A 181 -8.84 14.32 7.81
N ARG A 182 -9.19 13.28 7.04
CA ARG A 182 -9.02 13.27 5.57
C ARG A 182 -9.78 14.42 4.91
N LEU A 183 -10.98 14.72 5.39
CA LEU A 183 -11.78 15.86 4.91
C LEU A 183 -11.03 17.18 5.11
N PHE A 184 -10.50 17.44 6.31
CA PHE A 184 -9.84 18.71 6.62
C PHE A 184 -8.42 18.83 6.07
N LEU A 185 -7.71 17.71 5.94
CA LEU A 185 -6.36 17.66 5.36
C LEU A 185 -6.38 17.62 3.82
N GLY A 186 -7.55 17.44 3.20
CA GLY A 186 -7.71 17.46 1.75
C GLY A 186 -7.05 16.28 1.02
N ASN A 187 -6.86 15.15 1.71
CA ASN A 187 -6.10 14.00 1.21
C ASN A 187 -6.97 12.94 0.49
N ALA A 188 -8.20 13.29 0.15
CA ALA A 188 -9.10 12.40 -0.57
C ALA A 188 -8.55 12.06 -1.98
N MET A 189 -8.78 10.82 -2.41
CA MET A 189 -8.49 10.37 -3.77
C MET A 189 -9.47 11.01 -4.78
N GLY A 190 -9.04 11.20 -6.03
CA GLY A 190 -9.92 11.65 -7.11
C GLY A 190 -10.96 10.59 -7.52
N ASN A 191 -12.10 11.06 -8.04
CA ASN A 191 -13.22 10.19 -8.41
C ASN A 191 -12.90 9.31 -9.63
N MET A 192 -12.10 9.80 -10.58
CA MET A 192 -11.66 9.02 -11.73
C MET A 192 -10.74 7.87 -11.31
N GLU A 193 -9.81 8.13 -10.39
CA GLU A 193 -8.92 7.13 -9.82
C GLU A 193 -9.71 6.07 -9.06
N SER A 194 -10.74 6.48 -8.31
CA SER A 194 -11.63 5.54 -7.61
C SER A 194 -12.38 4.62 -8.58
N TRP A 195 -12.85 5.16 -9.72
CA TRP A 195 -13.47 4.36 -10.78
C TRP A 195 -12.48 3.35 -11.38
N MET A 196 -11.22 3.77 -11.64
CA MET A 196 -10.16 2.86 -12.07
C MET A 196 -9.89 1.77 -11.03
N GLY A 197 -9.98 2.12 -9.74
CA GLY A 197 -9.90 1.18 -8.61
C GLY A 197 -11.01 0.13 -8.66
N ILE A 198 -12.27 0.54 -8.82
CA ILE A 198 -13.43 -0.36 -8.96
C ILE A 198 -13.26 -1.30 -10.15
N ARG A 199 -12.81 -0.80 -11.31
CA ARG A 199 -12.49 -1.62 -12.47
C ARG A 199 -11.43 -2.68 -12.12
N SER A 200 -10.39 -2.26 -11.40
CA SER A 200 -9.20 -3.08 -11.14
C SER A 200 -9.46 -4.21 -10.14
N VAL A 201 -10.25 -3.96 -9.08
CA VAL A 201 -10.52 -4.97 -8.05
C VAL A 201 -11.31 -6.16 -8.56
N ARG A 202 -12.07 -6.02 -9.66
CA ARG A 202 -12.80 -7.13 -10.30
C ARG A 202 -11.90 -8.25 -10.81
N THR A 203 -10.63 -7.94 -11.10
CA THR A 203 -9.64 -8.91 -11.57
C THR A 203 -8.51 -9.13 -10.58
N LEU A 204 -8.58 -8.54 -9.38
CA LEU A 204 -7.52 -8.61 -8.37
C LEU A 204 -7.12 -10.05 -8.06
N GLU A 205 -8.08 -10.89 -7.69
CA GLU A 205 -7.83 -12.26 -7.28
C GLU A 205 -7.14 -13.09 -8.38
N VAL A 206 -7.65 -13.01 -9.62
CA VAL A 206 -7.10 -13.77 -10.75
C VAL A 206 -5.72 -13.27 -11.16
N ARG A 207 -5.46 -11.95 -11.08
CA ARG A 207 -4.15 -11.36 -11.36
C ARG A 207 -3.13 -11.78 -10.32
N VAL A 208 -3.43 -11.61 -9.03
CA VAL A 208 -2.52 -11.95 -7.92
C VAL A 208 -2.18 -13.43 -7.92
N LYS A 209 -3.17 -14.32 -8.09
CA LYS A 209 -2.92 -15.78 -8.21
C LYS A 209 -2.00 -16.11 -9.38
N ARG A 210 -2.19 -15.47 -10.54
CA ARG A 210 -1.34 -15.69 -11.72
C ARG A 210 0.07 -15.13 -11.52
N GLN A 211 0.22 -13.95 -10.93
CA GLN A 211 1.53 -13.35 -10.62
C GLN A 211 2.31 -14.22 -9.64
N ALA A 212 1.67 -14.68 -8.56
CA ALA A 212 2.26 -15.62 -7.60
C ALA A 212 2.69 -16.94 -8.26
N PHE A 213 1.84 -17.51 -9.12
CA PHE A 213 2.19 -18.69 -9.90
C PHE A 213 3.39 -18.45 -10.84
N ASN A 214 3.40 -17.33 -11.57
CA ASN A 214 4.47 -16.98 -12.50
C ASN A 214 5.82 -16.75 -11.77
N ALA A 215 5.78 -16.18 -10.57
CA ALA A 215 6.94 -15.96 -9.72
C ALA A 215 7.46 -17.24 -9.04
N GLY A 216 6.58 -18.22 -8.79
CA GLY A 216 6.92 -19.48 -8.16
C GLY A 216 7.83 -20.39 -8.99
N THR A 217 8.35 -21.44 -8.35
CA THR A 217 9.31 -22.40 -8.93
C THR A 217 8.76 -23.28 -10.05
N SER A 218 7.49 -23.14 -10.42
CA SER A 218 6.83 -23.78 -11.56
C SER A 218 6.44 -22.79 -12.66
N GLY A 219 6.74 -21.50 -12.47
CA GLY A 219 6.28 -20.40 -13.32
C GLY A 219 7.23 -20.01 -14.45
N LEU A 220 6.89 -18.92 -15.12
CA LEU A 220 7.64 -18.35 -16.24
C LEU A 220 9.09 -18.04 -15.86
N VAL A 221 9.33 -17.56 -14.63
CA VAL A 221 10.66 -17.21 -14.14
C VAL A 221 11.62 -18.40 -14.25
N LYS A 222 11.21 -19.62 -13.89
CA LYS A 222 12.08 -20.81 -14.01
C LYS A 222 12.36 -21.20 -15.47
N ARG A 223 11.41 -20.98 -16.38
CA ARG A 223 11.59 -21.30 -17.81
C ARG A 223 12.59 -20.37 -18.48
N VAL A 224 12.52 -19.08 -18.15
CA VAL A 224 13.41 -18.05 -18.69
C VAL A 224 14.76 -18.04 -17.96
N VAL A 225 14.76 -18.30 -16.65
CA VAL A 225 15.96 -18.37 -15.82
C VAL A 225 16.40 -19.83 -15.71
N GLY A 226 17.11 -20.32 -16.72
CA GLY A 226 17.65 -21.69 -16.75
C GLY A 226 18.64 -22.00 -15.61
N LYS A 227 19.28 -20.96 -15.05
CA LYS A 227 20.12 -21.02 -13.86
C LYS A 227 20.09 -19.65 -13.17
N LEU A 228 19.77 -19.63 -11.87
CA LEU A 228 19.81 -18.40 -11.08
C LEU A 228 21.22 -18.24 -10.51
N ASP A 229 22.15 -17.81 -11.39
CA ASP A 229 23.50 -17.46 -10.95
C ASP A 229 23.46 -16.07 -10.32
N HIS A 230 23.94 -15.96 -9.08
CA HIS A 230 24.10 -14.67 -8.43
C HIS A 230 25.05 -13.81 -9.30
N ALA A 231 24.68 -12.56 -9.60
CA ALA A 231 25.43 -11.71 -10.53
C ALA A 231 26.93 -11.61 -10.18
N SER A 232 27.29 -11.72 -8.90
CA SER A 232 28.70 -11.75 -8.44
C SER A 232 29.53 -12.92 -9.00
N LEU A 233 28.89 -13.96 -9.54
CA LEU A 233 29.54 -15.13 -10.12
C LEU A 233 29.76 -14.99 -11.64
N GLN A 234 29.28 -13.90 -12.25
CA GLN A 234 29.41 -13.58 -13.68
C GLN A 234 30.49 -12.51 -13.89
N GLU A 235 31.72 -12.81 -13.46
CA GLU A 235 32.83 -11.85 -13.45
C GLU A 235 33.11 -11.22 -14.81
N GLN A 236 33.04 -12.00 -15.89
CA GLN A 236 33.31 -11.53 -17.25
C GLN A 236 32.23 -10.54 -17.73
N ASP A 237 30.95 -10.83 -17.49
CA ASP A 237 29.82 -9.98 -17.89
C ASP A 237 29.73 -8.68 -17.06
N ILE A 238 30.18 -8.75 -15.80
CA ILE A 238 30.39 -7.59 -14.93
C ILE A 238 31.56 -6.75 -15.44
N LYS A 239 32.67 -7.38 -15.82
CA LYS A 239 33.90 -6.72 -16.29
C LYS A 239 33.66 -5.95 -17.60
N ASP A 240 32.88 -6.51 -18.51
CA ASP A 240 32.46 -5.87 -19.75
C ASP A 240 31.35 -4.82 -19.52
N GLY A 241 30.82 -4.75 -18.30
CA GLY A 241 29.92 -3.71 -17.81
C GLY A 241 28.52 -3.72 -18.39
N TRP A 242 28.22 -4.62 -19.34
CA TRP A 242 26.91 -4.68 -19.99
C TRP A 242 25.83 -5.16 -19.01
N LEU A 243 26.15 -6.13 -18.15
CA LEU A 243 25.21 -6.66 -17.15
C LEU A 243 24.77 -5.58 -16.16
N LEU A 244 25.72 -4.73 -15.75
CA LEU A 244 25.49 -3.63 -14.81
C LEU A 244 24.84 -2.40 -15.45
N LYS A 245 24.88 -2.25 -16.77
CA LYS A 245 24.45 -1.02 -17.46
C LYS A 245 23.29 -1.19 -18.42
N ARG A 246 23.02 -2.41 -18.90
CA ARG A 246 22.13 -2.63 -20.06
C ARG A 246 21.15 -3.79 -19.92
N LEU A 247 21.31 -4.70 -18.94
CA LEU A 247 20.50 -5.92 -18.84
C LEU A 247 18.98 -5.66 -18.81
N PRO A 248 18.41 -4.87 -17.87
CA PRO A 248 17.03 -4.40 -17.92
C PRO A 248 16.53 -3.87 -19.26
N GLY A 249 17.36 -3.14 -20.01
CA GLY A 249 17.00 -2.59 -21.32
C GLY A 249 17.15 -3.56 -22.49
N LYS A 250 17.66 -4.77 -22.24
CA LYS A 250 17.90 -5.83 -23.24
C LYS A 250 16.85 -6.94 -23.20
N LEU A 251 16.01 -7.00 -22.17
CA LEU A 251 14.97 -8.00 -22.03
C LEU A 251 13.76 -7.62 -22.89
N ALA A 252 13.29 -8.55 -23.73
CA ALA A 252 12.14 -8.30 -24.61
C ALA A 252 10.81 -8.25 -23.84
N LEU A 253 10.71 -9.02 -22.77
CA LEU A 253 9.49 -9.15 -21.96
C LEU A 253 9.38 -8.13 -20.82
N PHE A 254 10.51 -7.73 -20.25
CA PHE A 254 10.53 -6.92 -19.03
C PHE A 254 10.71 -5.45 -19.37
N HIS A 255 9.81 -4.60 -18.89
CA HIS A 255 9.99 -3.15 -18.99
C HIS A 255 10.91 -2.65 -17.88
N HIS A 256 11.84 -1.76 -18.21
CA HIS A 256 12.70 -1.11 -17.24
C HIS A 256 11.94 0.02 -16.51
N ALA A 257 11.41 -0.27 -15.32
CA ALA A 257 10.60 0.69 -14.56
C ALA A 257 10.72 0.51 -13.04
N THR A 258 10.54 1.59 -12.29
CA THR A 258 10.74 1.58 -10.82
C THR A 258 9.57 1.00 -10.03
N SER A 259 8.44 0.76 -10.69
CA SER A 259 7.17 0.31 -10.10
C SER A 259 7.09 -1.21 -9.86
N LEU A 260 5.92 -1.74 -9.47
CA LEU A 260 5.62 -3.17 -9.31
C LEU A 260 4.09 -3.42 -9.25
N GLY A 261 3.69 -4.68 -9.40
CA GLY A 261 2.31 -5.16 -9.16
C GLY A 261 1.36 -5.03 -10.35
N GLY A 262 1.83 -4.43 -11.44
CA GLY A 262 1.10 -4.35 -12.71
C GLY A 262 0.95 -5.69 -13.42
N VAL A 263 0.08 -5.74 -14.42
CA VAL A 263 -0.07 -6.89 -15.32
C VAL A 263 1.18 -7.11 -16.17
N GLU A 264 1.96 -6.05 -16.42
CA GLU A 264 3.25 -6.11 -17.12
C GLU A 264 4.40 -6.47 -16.17
N SER A 265 5.33 -7.30 -16.66
CA SER A 265 6.56 -7.61 -15.96
C SER A 265 7.55 -6.43 -16.01
N LEU A 266 8.05 -6.05 -14.84
CA LEU A 266 9.00 -4.94 -14.68
C LEU A 266 10.31 -5.45 -14.09
N ILE A 267 11.42 -4.83 -14.49
CA ILE A 267 12.73 -5.07 -13.90
C ILE A 267 13.41 -3.73 -13.62
N LYS A 268 14.22 -3.65 -12.57
CA LYS A 268 15.05 -2.47 -12.29
C LYS A 268 16.30 -2.82 -11.52
N TRP A 269 17.32 -1.96 -11.63
CA TRP A 269 18.37 -1.88 -10.62
C TRP A 269 17.81 -1.25 -9.36
N ARG A 270 18.01 -1.91 -8.21
CA ARG A 270 17.52 -1.37 -6.94
C ARG A 270 18.27 -0.09 -6.57
N SER A 271 19.55 0.01 -6.96
CA SER A 271 20.41 1.18 -6.76
C SER A 271 19.86 2.49 -7.33
N MET A 272 19.01 2.44 -8.37
CA MET A 272 18.35 3.64 -8.93
C MET A 272 17.41 4.34 -7.95
N THR A 273 16.98 3.64 -6.92
CA THR A 273 15.97 4.11 -5.96
C THR A 273 16.43 3.94 -4.51
N ASP A 274 17.68 3.52 -4.32
CA ASP A 274 18.31 3.31 -3.01
C ASP A 274 19.82 3.22 -3.20
N LEU A 275 20.53 4.30 -2.88
CA LEU A 275 21.97 4.39 -3.11
C LEU A 275 22.80 3.52 -2.15
N LYS A 276 22.18 2.93 -1.12
CA LYS A 276 22.87 2.11 -0.11
C LYS A 276 22.99 0.64 -0.52
N VAL A 277 22.20 0.19 -1.49
CA VAL A 277 22.22 -1.22 -1.93
C VAL A 277 23.31 -1.49 -2.96
N ASP A 278 23.68 -2.76 -3.07
CA ASP A 278 24.61 -3.24 -4.10
C ASP A 278 24.11 -2.84 -5.51
N THR A 279 24.99 -2.26 -6.32
CA THR A 279 24.67 -1.82 -7.69
C THR A 279 24.34 -2.96 -8.64
N ARG A 280 24.64 -4.20 -8.24
CA ARG A 280 24.33 -5.44 -8.94
C ARG A 280 22.92 -5.95 -8.63
N LEU A 281 22.28 -5.43 -7.58
CA LEU A 281 20.98 -5.92 -7.14
C LEU A 281 19.87 -5.51 -8.10
N LEU A 282 19.20 -6.50 -8.70
CA LEU A 282 18.02 -6.32 -9.53
C LEU A 282 16.77 -6.70 -8.75
N ARG A 283 15.69 -5.93 -8.95
CA ARG A 283 14.35 -6.30 -8.51
C ARG A 283 13.50 -6.57 -9.73
N VAL A 284 12.77 -7.69 -9.68
CA VAL A 284 11.83 -8.09 -10.73
C VAL A 284 10.42 -8.07 -10.14
N SER A 285 9.47 -7.46 -10.85
CA SER A 285 8.04 -7.56 -10.59
C SER A 285 7.45 -8.42 -11.68
N ILE A 286 6.92 -9.59 -11.32
CA ILE A 286 6.39 -10.55 -12.29
C ILE A 286 4.94 -10.22 -12.61
N GLY A 287 4.66 -10.05 -13.90
CA GLY A 287 3.32 -9.80 -14.45
C GLY A 287 2.53 -11.09 -14.68
N ILE A 288 1.48 -10.99 -15.48
CA ILE A 288 0.56 -12.10 -15.79
C ILE A 288 0.79 -12.73 -17.16
N GLU A 289 1.95 -12.51 -17.78
CA GLU A 289 2.23 -12.99 -19.13
C GLU A 289 1.99 -14.51 -19.25
N GLY A 290 1.38 -14.88 -20.38
CA GLY A 290 0.95 -16.24 -20.70
C GLY A 290 1.85 -16.91 -21.73
N GLU A 291 1.54 -18.15 -22.08
CA GLU A 291 2.32 -18.94 -23.05
C GLU A 291 2.20 -18.47 -24.50
N LEU A 292 1.28 -17.52 -24.77
CA LEU A 292 1.12 -16.89 -26.08
C LEU A 292 2.23 -15.88 -26.39
N VAL A 293 3.01 -15.47 -25.38
CA VAL A 293 4.27 -14.77 -25.60
C VAL A 293 5.32 -15.84 -25.90
N GLN A 294 5.38 -16.26 -27.17
CA GLN A 294 6.49 -17.08 -27.65
C GLN A 294 7.77 -16.24 -27.64
N ASP A 295 8.91 -16.86 -27.29
CA ASP A 295 10.22 -16.25 -27.48
C ASP A 295 10.31 -15.71 -28.92
N PRO A 296 10.59 -14.41 -29.12
CA PRO A 296 10.78 -13.86 -30.46
C PRO A 296 11.99 -14.47 -31.18
#